data_AF-A0A6N7WPB7-F1
#
_entry.id   AF-A0A6N7WPB7-F1
#
_cell.length_a   1.000
_cell.length_b   1.000
_cell.length_c   1.000
_cell.angle_alpha   90.00
_cell.angle_beta   90.00
_cell.angle_gamma   90.00
#
_symmetry.space_group_name_H-M   'P 1'
#
loop_
_entity.id
_entity.type
_entity.pdbx_description
1 polymer ?
#
loop_
_entity_poly.entity_id
_entity_poly.type
_entity_poly.pdbx_seq_one_letter_code
_entity_poly.pdbx_strand_id
1 'polypeptide(L)'
;MRFYYENCMGDSGYFTERKDNIVNAIYSAWNIEAILYIAEKIKDNKKKEKITLIFSPHEDNEVNNELLKPYGLYMVDGERYRELHWIKDRSLARSPNNWSELKLLN
;
A
#
# COMPACT_ATOMS: atom_id res chain seq x y z
N MET A 1 10.88 -4.36 3.84
CA MET A 1 9.74 -4.17 4.75
C MET A 1 8.80 -5.34 4.59
N ARG A 2 8.17 -5.77 5.68
CA ARG A 2 7.16 -6.84 5.66
C ARG A 2 5.79 -6.18 5.69
N PHE A 3 4.90 -6.70 4.86
CA PHE A 3 3.53 -6.22 4.74
C PHE A 3 2.58 -7.36 5.07
N TYR A 4 1.42 -7.00 5.61
CA TYR A 4 0.26 -7.86 5.76
C TYR A 4 -0.86 -7.28 4.89
N TYR A 5 -1.60 -8.14 4.20
CA TYR A 5 -2.75 -7.74 3.40
C TYR A 5 -3.95 -8.61 3.71
N GLU A 6 -5.14 -8.06 3.52
CA GLU A 6 -6.42 -8.76 3.66
C GLU A 6 -7.45 -8.14 2.70
N ASN A 7 -8.07 -8.96 1.85
CA ASN A 7 -9.13 -8.52 0.93
C ASN A 7 -10.53 -8.80 1.50
N CYS A 8 -11.56 -8.32 0.80
CA CYS A 8 -12.96 -8.48 1.20
C CYS A 8 -13.48 -9.94 1.12
N MET A 9 -12.73 -10.84 0.46
CA MET A 9 -13.05 -12.27 0.36
C MET A 9 -12.43 -13.08 1.51
N GLY A 10 -11.62 -12.46 2.36
CA GLY A 10 -10.91 -13.11 3.46
C GLY A 10 -9.54 -13.69 3.07
N ASP A 11 -9.10 -13.48 1.82
CA ASP A 11 -7.74 -13.83 1.43
C ASP A 11 -6.78 -12.85 2.10
N SER A 12 -5.79 -13.41 2.78
CA SER A 12 -4.82 -12.65 3.54
C SER A 12 -3.45 -13.33 3.52
N GLY A 13 -2.42 -12.53 3.74
CA GLY A 13 -1.07 -13.05 3.68
C GLY A 13 -0.02 -12.02 4.05
N TYR A 14 1.22 -12.49 4.01
CA TYR A 14 2.39 -11.64 4.22
C TYR A 14 3.28 -11.66 3.00
N PHE A 15 3.84 -10.51 2.66
CA PHE A 15 4.88 -10.41 1.65
C PHE A 15 5.97 -9.44 2.10
N THR A 16 7.08 -9.44 1.36
CA THR A 16 8.19 -8.49 1.59
C THR A 16 8.47 -7.70 0.33
N GLU A 17 8.75 -6.42 0.53
CA GLU A 17 9.14 -5.50 -0.54
C GLU A 17 10.25 -4.57 -0.02
N ARG A 18 11.09 -4.03 -0.91
CA ARG A 18 12.14 -3.08 -0.53
C ARG A 18 11.52 -1.79 0.02
N LYS A 19 12.24 -1.11 0.90
CA LYS A 19 11.73 0.08 1.62
C LYS A 19 11.43 1.25 0.68
N ASP A 20 12.22 1.40 -0.38
CA ASP A 20 12.08 2.38 -1.45
C ASP A 20 10.94 2.04 -2.44
N ASN A 21 10.37 0.83 -2.37
CA ASN A 21 9.35 0.33 -3.29
C ASN A 21 7.94 0.26 -2.67
N ILE A 22 7.61 1.16 -1.75
CA ILE A 22 6.29 1.13 -1.10
C ILE A 22 5.12 1.28 -2.09
N VAL A 23 5.34 2.02 -3.20
CA VAL A 23 4.38 2.14 -4.29
C VAL A 23 4.01 0.77 -4.85
N ASN A 24 4.99 -0.11 -5.10
CA ASN A 24 4.72 -1.46 -5.61
C ASN A 24 3.94 -2.30 -4.60
N ALA A 25 4.21 -2.14 -3.30
CA ALA A 25 3.44 -2.82 -2.26
C ALA A 25 1.97 -2.37 -2.24
N ILE A 26 1.72 -1.06 -2.32
CA ILE A 26 0.36 -0.49 -2.38
C ILE A 26 -0.38 -0.99 -3.62
N TYR A 27 0.22 -0.89 -4.81
CA TYR A 27 -0.41 -1.38 -6.05
C TYR A 27 -0.66 -2.90 -6.05
N SER A 28 0.23 -3.69 -5.44
CA SER A 28 0.03 -5.15 -5.35
C SER A 28 -1.21 -5.50 -4.52
N ALA A 29 -1.42 -4.83 -3.38
CA ALA A 29 -2.61 -5.02 -2.56
C ALA A 29 -3.87 -4.40 -3.19
N TRP A 30 -3.75 -3.20 -3.74
CA TRP A 30 -4.88 -2.51 -4.36
C TRP A 30 -5.44 -3.29 -5.57
N ASN A 31 -4.60 -3.97 -6.34
CA ASN A 31 -5.04 -4.78 -7.48
C ASN A 31 -6.00 -5.93 -7.11
N ILE A 32 -5.96 -6.40 -5.85
CA ILE A 32 -6.89 -7.42 -5.34
C ILE A 32 -7.87 -6.85 -4.31
N GLU A 33 -8.04 -5.52 -4.31
CA GLU A 33 -8.88 -4.78 -3.35
C GLU A 33 -8.55 -5.11 -1.88
N ALA A 34 -7.27 -5.34 -1.58
CA ALA A 34 -6.82 -5.62 -0.23
C ALA A 34 -6.45 -4.36 0.56
N ILE A 35 -6.81 -4.36 1.84
CA ILE A 35 -6.28 -3.42 2.83
C ILE A 35 -4.81 -3.79 3.08
N LEU A 36 -3.94 -2.80 3.15
CA LEU A 36 -2.50 -2.99 3.30
C LEU A 36 -1.98 -2.42 4.61
N TYR A 37 -1.16 -3.23 5.27
CA TYR A 37 -0.52 -2.91 6.53
C TYR A 37 0.99 -3.16 6.48
N ILE A 38 1.77 -2.39 7.22
CA ILE A 38 3.15 -2.73 7.58
C ILE A 38 3.10 -3.64 8.80
N ALA A 39 3.90 -4.70 8.75
CA ALA A 39 4.00 -5.69 9.80
C ALA A 39 5.42 -5.63 10.40
N GLU A 40 5.56 -5.06 11.60
CA GLU A 40 6.85 -4.89 12.29
C GLU A 40 6.97 -5.83 13.48
N LYS A 41 8.06 -6.58 13.55
CA LYS A 41 8.37 -7.40 14.74
C LYS A 41 8.70 -6.50 15.92
N ILE A 42 8.06 -6.74 17.06
CA ILE A 42 8.38 -6.05 18.31
C ILE A 42 9.67 -6.66 18.88
N LYS A 43 10.71 -5.85 19.03
CA LYS A 43 12.06 -6.29 19.43
C LYS A 43 12.08 -7.12 20.71
N ASP A 44 11.24 -6.76 21.68
CA ASP A 44 11.21 -7.39 23.01
C ASP A 44 10.23 -8.57 23.11
N ASN A 45 9.49 -8.87 22.03
CA ASN A 45 8.59 -10.01 22.00
C ASN A 45 8.50 -10.58 20.58
N LYS A 46 9.31 -11.61 20.30
CA LYS A 46 9.40 -12.29 19.00
C LYS A 46 8.07 -12.86 18.48
N LYS A 47 7.05 -12.99 19.33
CA LYS A 47 5.71 -13.48 18.96
C LYS A 47 4.70 -12.36 18.70
N LYS A 48 5.00 -11.11 19.06
CA LYS A 48 4.11 -9.97 18.82
C LYS A 48 4.58 -9.18 17.61
N GLU A 49 3.62 -8.84 16.77
CA GLU A 49 3.78 -7.99 15.60
C GLU A 49 2.94 -6.74 15.79
N LYS A 50 3.51 -5.59 15.44
CA LYS A 50 2.77 -4.35 15.30
C LYS A 50 2.31 -4.26 13.85
N ILE A 51 0.99 -4.25 13.65
CA ILE A 51 0.37 -4.04 12.35
C ILE A 51 -0.03 -2.57 12.29
N THR A 52 0.44 -1.84 11.27
CA THR A 52 0.11 -0.42 11.06
C THR A 52 -0.55 -0.27 9.69
N LEU A 53 -1.77 0.28 9.66
CA LEU A 53 -2.50 0.55 8.42
C LEU A 53 -1.76 1.58 7.58
N ILE A 54 -1.73 1.38 6.25
CA ILE A 54 -1.07 2.28 5.29
C ILE A 54 -2.01 2.68 4.18
N PHE A 55 -2.86 1.75 3.75
CA PHE A 55 -3.74 1.96 2.62
C PHE A 55 -4.97 1.09 2.76
N SER A 56 -6.12 1.64 2.42
CA SER A 56 -7.38 0.91 2.30
C SER A 56 -8.07 1.30 1.00
N PRO A 57 -8.37 0.34 0.11
CA PRO A 57 -9.06 0.64 -1.15
C PRO A 57 -10.49 1.11 -0.95
N HIS A 58 -11.08 0.84 0.23
CA HIS A 58 -12.45 1.22 0.56
C HIS A 58 -12.58 2.61 1.17
N GLU A 59 -11.46 3.19 1.62
CA GLU A 59 -11.40 4.55 2.15
C GLU A 59 -11.28 5.57 1.01
N ASP A 60 -11.68 6.81 1.28
CA ASP A 60 -11.58 7.91 0.32
C ASP A 60 -10.15 8.48 0.22
N ASN A 61 -10.00 9.54 -0.59
CA ASN A 61 -8.72 10.21 -0.77
C ASN A 61 -8.26 10.92 0.51
N GLU A 62 -9.16 11.47 1.31
CA GLU A 62 -8.80 12.21 2.53
C GLU A 62 -8.14 11.29 3.55
N VAL A 63 -8.80 10.16 3.87
CA VAL A 63 -8.30 9.17 4.82
C VAL A 63 -7.00 8.55 4.32
N ASN A 64 -6.96 8.10 3.07
CA ASN A 64 -5.74 7.51 2.51
C ASN A 64 -4.59 8.53 2.45
N ASN A 65 -4.85 9.81 2.20
CA ASN A 65 -3.79 10.83 2.15
C ASN A 65 -3.12 11.03 3.51
N GLU A 66 -3.85 10.98 4.61
CA GLU A 66 -3.24 11.04 5.94
C GLU A 66 -2.38 9.79 6.22
N LEU A 67 -2.81 8.61 5.75
CA LEU A 67 -2.01 7.37 5.87
C LEU A 67 -0.76 7.36 4.98
N LEU A 68 -0.83 7.97 3.79
CA LEU A 68 0.22 7.95 2.76
C LEU A 68 1.28 9.05 2.96
N LYS A 69 0.94 10.13 3.66
CA LYS A 69 1.81 11.28 3.91
C LYS A 69 3.19 10.94 4.49
N PRO A 70 3.34 10.02 5.46
CA PRO A 70 4.67 9.61 5.96
C PRO A 70 5.57 8.99 4.89
N TYR A 71 4.99 8.51 3.80
CA TYR A 71 5.70 7.88 2.68
C TYR A 71 5.92 8.84 1.51
N GLY A 72 5.56 10.13 1.68
CA GLY A 72 5.70 11.14 0.64
C GLY A 72 4.73 10.94 -0.52
N LEU A 73 3.62 10.24 -0.30
CA LEU A 73 2.62 9.92 -1.31
C LEU A 73 1.28 10.57 -0.96
N TYR A 74 0.48 10.80 -1.98
CA TYR A 74 -0.93 11.16 -1.86
C TYR A 74 -1.70 10.60 -3.05
N MET A 75 -3.00 10.44 -2.88
CA MET A 75 -3.99 9.96 -3.82
C MET A 75 -4.89 11.11 -4.27
N VAL A 76 -5.22 11.10 -5.56
CA VAL A 76 -6.17 12.00 -6.19
C VAL A 76 -7.06 11.23 -7.16
N ASP A 77 -8.25 11.78 -7.44
CA ASP A 77 -9.10 11.28 -8.51
C ASP A 77 -8.53 11.75 -9.85
N GLY A 78 -8.01 10.82 -10.65
CA GLY A 78 -7.64 11.06 -12.03
C GLY A 78 -8.87 11.05 -12.95
N GLU A 79 -8.64 11.12 -14.26
CA GLU A 79 -9.73 11.19 -15.26
C GLU A 79 -10.62 9.94 -15.23
N ARG A 80 -10.03 8.76 -14.97
CA ARG A 80 -10.73 7.47 -15.02
C ARG A 80 -10.63 6.67 -13.72
N TYR A 81 -9.53 6.84 -12.99
CA TYR A 81 -9.20 6.04 -11.81
C TYR A 81 -8.50 6.94 -10.80
N ARG A 82 -8.46 6.49 -9.55
CA ARG A 82 -7.60 7.10 -8.53
C ARG A 82 -6.14 6.85 -8.86
N GLU A 83 -5.31 7.86 -8.63
CA GLU A 83 -3.89 7.86 -8.96
C GLU A 83 -3.05 8.16 -7.72
N LEU A 84 -1.90 7.50 -7.58
CA LEU A 84 -0.91 7.81 -6.54
C LEU A 84 0.14 8.75 -7.11
N HIS A 85 0.44 9.81 -6.36
CA HIS A 85 1.41 10.84 -6.73
C HIS A 85 2.42 11.06 -5.61
N TRP A 86 3.63 11.44 -5.99
CA TRP A 86 4.65 11.91 -5.05
C TRP A 86 4.34 13.32 -4.58
N ILE A 87 4.31 13.57 -3.27
CA ILE A 87 4.10 14.91 -2.69
C ILE A 87 5.18 15.89 -3.16
N LYS A 88 6.43 15.42 -3.27
CA LYS A 88 7.61 16.27 -3.51
C LYS A 88 7.53 17.09 -4.81
N ASP A 89 6.99 16.49 -5.87
CA ASP A 89 7.01 17.06 -7.23
C ASP A 89 5.67 16.86 -7.96
N ARG A 90 4.66 16.27 -7.30
CA ARG A 90 3.33 15.95 -7.83
C ARG A 90 3.36 14.97 -9.01
N SER A 91 4.50 14.34 -9.29
CA SER A 91 4.62 13.37 -10.36
C SER A 91 3.82 12.11 -10.04
N LEU A 92 3.30 11.48 -11.10
CA LEU A 92 2.63 10.19 -10.99
C LEU A 92 3.62 9.15 -10.44
N ALA A 93 3.23 8.47 -9.36
CA ALA A 93 4.09 7.49 -8.69
C ALA A 93 4.29 6.23 -9.53
N ARG A 94 3.28 5.88 -10.35
CA ARG A 94 3.32 4.75 -11.27
C ARG A 94 2.33 4.89 -12.41
N SER A 95 2.75 4.54 -13.63
CA SER A 95 1.85 4.53 -14.79
C SER A 95 0.74 3.48 -14.61
N PRO A 96 -0.54 3.78 -14.92
CA PRO A 96 -1.68 2.90 -14.63
C PRO A 96 -1.62 1.53 -15.33
N ASN A 97 -0.94 1.46 -16.47
CA ASN A 97 -0.80 0.24 -17.27
C ASN A 97 0.52 -0.50 -17.02
N ASN A 98 1.32 -0.06 -16.05
CA ASN A 98 2.57 -0.74 -15.73
C ASN A 98 2.34 -1.77 -14.62
N TRP A 99 2.31 -3.04 -15.01
CA TRP A 99 2.15 -4.18 -14.09
C TRP A 99 3.47 -4.87 -13.73
N SER A 100 4.60 -4.42 -14.29
CA SER A 100 5.90 -5.04 -14.01
C SER A 100 6.25 -4.92 -12.53
N GLU A 101 6.91 -5.92 -11.96
CA GLU A 101 7.37 -5.89 -10.55
C GLU A 101 6.28 -5.92 -9.47
N LEU A 102 4.99 -5.91 -9.83
CA LEU A 102 3.91 -6.13 -8.86
C LEU A 102 3.92 -7.58 -8.39
N LYS A 103 3.65 -7.77 -7.10
CA LYS A 103 3.52 -9.11 -6.53
C LYS A 103 2.15 -9.65 -6.90
N LEU A 104 2.13 -10.89 -7.41
CA LEU A 104 0.91 -11.67 -7.49
C LEU A 104 0.56 -12.12 -6.07
N LEU A 105 -0.42 -11.43 -5.49
CA LEU A 105 -1.00 -11.79 -4.21
C LEU A 105 -2.19 -12.73 -4.47
N ASN A 106 -2.40 -13.66 -3.54
CA ASN A 106 -3.54 -14.58 -3.57
C ASN A 106 -4.68 -13.99 -2.76
#